data_AF-A0A0H1RDD8-F1
#
_entry.id   AF-A0A0H1RDD8-F1
#
_cell.length_a   1.000
_cell.length_b   1.000
_cell.length_c   1.000
_cell.angle_alpha   90.00
_cell.angle_beta   90.00
_cell.angle_gamma   90.00
#
_symmetry.space_group_name_H-M   'P 1'
#
loop_
_entity.id
_entity.type
_entity.pdbx_description
1 polymer ?
#
loop_
_entity_poly.entity_id
_entity_poly.type
_entity_poly.pdbx_seq_one_letter_code
_entity_poly.pdbx_strand_id
1 'polypeptide(L)'
;MSSRYYFNLTDGNQIICDDEGLQLADINTAVGYATKAIEELRAEAPSPSEEWLGWRMEITNGTGEVVWVIPLEPWPLRACSLH
;
A
#
# COMPACT_ATOMS: atom_id res chain seq x y z
N MET A 1 16.86 -16.18 2.50
CA MET A 1 17.47 -14.97 3.10
C MET A 1 16.37 -13.94 3.23
N SER A 2 16.30 -13.20 4.32
CA SER A 2 15.28 -12.15 4.49
C SER A 2 15.83 -10.79 4.08
N SER A 3 14.95 -9.96 3.53
CA SER A 3 15.24 -8.58 3.11
C SER A 3 14.36 -7.62 3.90
N ARG A 4 14.87 -6.41 4.15
CA ARG A 4 14.05 -5.36 4.76
C ARG A 4 13.23 -4.66 3.68
N TYR A 5 11.94 -4.55 3.96
CA TYR A 5 10.97 -3.83 3.14
C TYR A 5 10.34 -2.71 3.96
N TYR A 6 10.08 -1.58 3.34
CA TYR A 6 9.43 -0.43 3.97
C TYR A 6 8.12 -0.13 3.26
N PHE A 7 7.11 0.30 4.01
CA PHE A 7 5.74 0.48 3.54
C PHE A 7 5.33 1.95 3.58
N ASN A 8 5.67 2.71 2.54
CA ASN A 8 5.43 4.14 2.50
C ASN A 8 4.04 4.44 1.93
N LEU A 9 3.25 5.27 2.62
CA LEU A 9 1.95 5.72 2.13
C LEU A 9 2.10 7.07 1.42
N THR A 10 1.54 7.23 0.24
CA THR A 10 1.60 8.50 -0.49
C THR A 10 0.41 8.70 -1.43
N ASP A 11 -0.06 9.94 -1.58
CA ASP A 11 -1.00 10.33 -2.65
C ASP A 11 -0.29 10.99 -3.85
N GLY A 12 1.05 11.14 -3.79
CA GLY A 12 1.86 11.89 -4.75
C GLY A 12 2.12 13.35 -4.33
N ASN A 13 1.36 13.91 -3.40
CA ASN A 13 1.60 15.23 -2.82
C ASN A 13 2.13 15.14 -1.38
N GLN A 14 1.66 14.15 -0.63
CA GLN A 14 2.10 13.81 0.73
C GLN A 14 2.75 12.42 0.74
N ILE A 15 3.70 12.23 1.65
CA ILE A 15 4.37 10.96 1.90
C ILE A 15 4.43 10.74 3.41
N ILE A 16 3.96 9.58 3.85
CA ILE A 16 4.12 9.05 5.19
C ILE A 16 5.12 7.88 5.04
N CYS A 17 6.36 8.12 5.44
CA CYS A 17 7.41 7.12 5.34
C CYS A 17 7.33 6.14 6.52
N ASP A 18 7.66 4.88 6.24
CA ASP A 18 7.94 3.87 7.25
C ASP A 18 9.44 3.83 7.49
N ASP A 19 9.89 4.30 8.65
CA ASP A 19 11.31 4.33 9.04
C ASP A 19 11.80 3.01 9.66
N GLU A 20 10.89 2.17 10.17
CA GLU A 20 11.25 0.92 10.84
C GLU A 20 11.48 -0.19 9.81
N GLY A 21 10.50 -0.37 8.92
CA GLY A 21 10.46 -1.44 7.93
C GLY A 21 10.47 -2.85 8.55
N LEU A 22 10.05 -3.84 7.78
CA LEU A 22 9.99 -5.22 8.23
C LEU A 22 10.97 -6.12 7.50
N GLN A 23 11.60 -7.01 8.26
CA GLN A 23 12.49 -8.04 7.71
C GLN A 23 11.67 -9.26 7.31
N LEU A 24 11.43 -9.42 6.01
CA LEU A 24 10.55 -10.45 5.45
C LEU A 24 11.33 -11.35 4.50
N ALA A 25 10.83 -12.57 4.29
CA ALA A 25 11.52 -13.57 3.48
C ALA A 25 11.59 -13.17 2.00
N ASP A 26 10.54 -12.54 1.49
CA ASP A 26 10.39 -12.23 0.07
C ASP A 26 9.28 -11.18 -0.15
N ILE A 27 9.18 -10.69 -1.38
CA ILE A 27 8.21 -9.66 -1.76
C ILE A 27 6.75 -10.14 -1.63
N ASN A 28 6.43 -11.42 -1.81
CA ASN A 28 5.04 -11.87 -1.66
C ASN A 28 4.59 -11.79 -0.20
N THR A 29 5.49 -12.11 0.73
CA THR A 29 5.25 -11.92 2.17
C THR A 29 5.04 -10.44 2.49
N ALA A 30 5.84 -9.54 1.90
CA ALA A 30 5.68 -8.08 2.06
C ALA A 30 4.34 -7.59 1.48
N VAL A 31 3.97 -8.04 0.28
CA VAL A 31 2.67 -7.72 -0.33
C VAL A 31 1.50 -8.21 0.54
N GLY A 32 1.60 -9.40 1.12
CA GLY A 32 0.60 -9.91 2.05
C GLY A 32 0.45 -9.03 3.30
N TYR A 33 1.57 -8.59 3.87
CA TYR A 33 1.57 -7.67 5.01
C TYR A 33 0.96 -6.31 4.65
N ALA A 34 1.39 -5.72 3.52
CA ALA A 34 0.87 -4.46 3.01
C ALA A 34 -0.64 -4.53 2.73
N THR A 35 -1.11 -5.62 2.13
CA THR A 35 -2.54 -5.82 1.83
C THR A 35 -3.36 -5.84 3.11
N LYS A 36 -2.90 -6.57 4.14
CA LYS A 36 -3.58 -6.60 5.42
C LYS A 36 -3.61 -5.23 6.10
N ALA A 37 -2.48 -4.50 6.10
CA ALA A 37 -2.42 -3.15 6.65
C ALA A 37 -3.38 -2.19 5.93
N ILE A 38 -3.50 -2.30 4.61
CA ILE A 38 -4.47 -1.52 3.81
C ILE A 38 -5.91 -1.86 4.21
N GLU A 39 -6.23 -3.14 4.42
CA GLU A 39 -7.57 -3.54 4.88
C GLU A 39 -7.90 -2.98 6.26
N GLU A 40 -6.94 -2.95 7.18
CA GLU A 40 -7.07 -2.35 8.51
C GLU A 40 -7.31 -0.83 8.41
N LEU A 41 -6.50 -0.10 7.63
CA LEU A 41 -6.67 1.34 7.39
C LEU A 41 -8.04 1.67 6.78
N ARG A 42 -8.53 0.84 5.86
CA ARG A 42 -9.86 1.00 5.25
C ARG A 42 -10.99 0.74 6.25
N ALA A 43 -10.80 -0.19 7.18
CA ALA A 43 -11.80 -0.52 8.19
C ALA A 43 -11.89 0.53 9.31
N GLU A 44 -10.78 1.21 9.60
CA GLU A 44 -10.73 2.28 10.61
C GLU A 44 -11.24 3.63 10.09
N ALA A 45 -11.15 3.87 8.77
CA ALA A 45 -11.62 5.12 8.16
C ALA A 45 -13.16 5.21 8.12
N PRO A 46 -13.77 6.36 8.48
CA PRO A 46 -15.22 6.55 8.41
C PRO A 46 -15.75 6.60 6.96
N SER A 47 -14.95 7.12 6.02
CA SER A 47 -15.22 7.04 4.58
C SER A 47 -13.94 6.67 3.81
N PRO A 48 -13.59 5.38 3.73
CA PRO A 48 -12.30 4.94 3.17
C PRO A 48 -12.11 5.32 1.70
N SER A 49 -13.19 5.48 0.94
CA SER A 49 -13.13 5.92 -0.46
C SER A 49 -12.82 7.41 -0.63
N GLU A 50 -13.03 8.24 0.40
CA GLU A 50 -12.72 9.68 0.35
C GLU A 50 -11.39 9.97 1.06
N GLU A 51 -11.17 9.36 2.22
CA GLU A 51 -9.95 9.57 3.01
C GLU A 51 -8.70 9.05 2.31
N TRP A 52 -8.80 7.87 1.68
CA TRP A 52 -7.69 7.21 1.00
C TRP A 52 -7.75 7.33 -0.53
N LEU A 53 -8.54 8.27 -1.06
CA LEU A 53 -8.62 8.51 -2.50
C LEU A 53 -7.27 8.97 -3.03
N GLY A 54 -6.75 8.30 -4.07
CA GLY A 54 -5.43 8.60 -4.64
C GLY A 54 -4.24 8.13 -3.79
N TRP A 55 -4.47 7.68 -2.56
CA TRP A 55 -3.42 7.10 -1.72
C TRP A 55 -3.03 5.73 -2.22
N ARG A 56 -1.73 5.44 -2.16
CA ARG A 56 -1.13 4.14 -2.46
C ARG A 56 -0.04 3.82 -1.45
N MET A 57 0.13 2.54 -1.18
CA MET A 57 1.24 2.01 -0.40
C MET A 57 2.35 1.58 -1.37
N GLU A 58 3.49 2.24 -1.29
CA GLU A 58 4.71 1.91 -2.01
C GLU A 58 5.60 1.05 -1.12
N ILE A 59 5.83 -0.18 -1.55
CA ILE A 59 6.77 -1.10 -0.90
C ILE A 59 8.14 -0.83 -1.50
N THR A 60 9.09 -0.43 -0.65
CA THR A 60 10.48 -0.21 -1.05
C THR A 60 11.41 -1.26 -0.46
N ASN A 61 12.50 -1.56 -1.15
CA ASN A 61 13.55 -2.43 -0.64
C ASN A 61 14.57 -1.66 0.22
N GLY A 62 15.58 -2.37 0.75
CA GLY A 62 16.67 -1.78 1.54
C GLY A 62 17.50 -0.69 0.86
N THR A 63 17.37 -0.50 -0.46
CA THR A 63 18.04 0.58 -1.21
C THR A 63 17.12 1.77 -1.46
N GLY A 64 15.86 1.73 -1.01
CA GLY A 64 14.85 2.75 -1.25
C GLY A 64 14.18 2.67 -2.62
N GLU A 65 14.40 1.59 -3.38
CA GLU A 65 13.73 1.39 -4.67
C GLU A 65 12.34 0.83 -4.45
N VAL A 66 11.33 1.42 -5.11
CA VAL A 66 9.95 0.93 -5.11
C VAL A 66 9.88 -0.37 -5.90
N VAL A 67 9.61 -1.47 -5.18
CA VAL A 67 9.51 -2.82 -5.74
C VAL A 67 8.06 -3.23 -5.98
N TRP A 68 7.10 -2.59 -5.31
CA TRP A 68 5.67 -2.86 -5.48
C TRP A 68 4.82 -1.67 -5.05
N VAL A 69 3.61 -1.54 -5.62
CA VAL A 69 2.67 -0.46 -5.28
C VAL A 69 1.25 -1.03 -5.18
N ILE A 70 0.53 -0.66 -4.14
CA ILE A 70 -0.86 -1.09 -3.90
C ILE A 70 -1.73 0.13 -3.64
N PRO A 71 -2.78 0.39 -4.46
CA PRO A 71 -3.71 1.48 -4.19
C PRO A 71 -4.54 1.21 -2.93
N LEU A 72 -4.75 2.24 -2.10
CA LEU A 72 -5.63 2.19 -0.94
C LEU A 72 -7.08 2.47 -1.31
N GLU A 73 -7.34 3.15 -2.41
CA GLU A 73 -8.70 3.25 -2.92
C GLU A 73 -9.26 1.84 -3.22
N PRO A 74 -10.48 1.52 -2.79
CA PRO A 74 -11.16 0.35 -3.29
C PRO A 74 -11.33 0.55 -4.79
N TRP A 75 -10.71 -0.32 -5.60
CA TRP A 75 -10.82 -0.28 -7.05
C TRP A 75 -12.29 -0.03 -7.39
N PRO A 76 -12.64 1.09 -8.07
CA PRO A 76 -14.03 1.29 -8.41
C PRO A 76 -14.38 0.08 -9.26
N LEU A 77 -15.37 -0.68 -8.81
CA LEU A 77 -16.13 -1.57 -9.68
C LEU A 77 -16.81 -0.67 -10.73
N ARG A 78 -16.02 -0.12 -11.65
CA ARG A 78 -16.45 0.11 -13.01
C ARG A 78 -16.69 -1.30 -13.54
N ALA A 79 -17.88 -1.81 -13.21
CA ALA A 79 -18.63 -2.59 -14.17
C ALA A 79 -18.42 -1.87 -15.49
N CYS A 80 -17.66 -2.50 -16.38
CA CYS A 80 -17.66 -2.14 -17.78
C CYS A 80 -19.14 -2.15 -18.18
N SER A 81 -19.79 -0.98 -18.14
CA SER A 81 -21.03 -0.75 -18.84
C SER A 81 -20.62 -0.71 -20.31
N LEU A 82 -20.42 -1.89 -20.89
CA LEU A 82 -20.31 -2.04 -22.32
C LEU A 82 -21.74 -1.89 -22.85
N HIS A 83 -21.91 -0.78 -23.56
CA HIS A 83 -22.99 -0.37 -24.47
C HIS A 83 -24.13 -1.36 -24.73
#